data_AF-A0A530QQ20-F1
#
_entry.id   AF-A0A530QQ20-F1
#
_cell.length_a   1.000
_cell.length_b   1.000
_cell.length_c   1.000
_cell.angle_alpha   90.00
_cell.angle_beta   90.00
_cell.angle_gamma   90.00
#
_symmetry.space_group_name_H-M   'P 1'
#
loop_
_entity.id
_entity.type
_entity.pdbx_description
1 polymer ?
#
loop_
_entity_poly.entity_id
_entity_poly.type
_entity_poly.pdbx_seq_one_letter_code
_entity_poly.pdbx_strand_id
1 'polypeptide(L)'
;SEVGQEETNTAVEAGKVATAIDRTRENIGTVRKTSKLDKVDIVFLTDAARTEGGLPPAIESKVEQHQDEIAELREEIEANALLFNAIDSQRVQTEDVLAVEFDDPGKVVIYAAAKPPS
;
A
#
# COMPACT_ATOMS: atom_id res chain seq x y z
N SER A 1 16.78 12.99 26.15
CA SER A 1 15.50 13.04 25.45
C SER A 1 15.31 11.70 24.75
N GLU A 2 14.66 10.77 25.43
CA GLU A 2 14.28 9.47 24.86
C GLU A 2 13.09 9.70 23.95
N VAL A 3 13.37 9.88 22.65
CA VAL A 3 12.38 9.67 21.61
C VAL A 3 12.22 8.17 21.45
N GLY A 4 11.43 7.58 22.35
CA GLY A 4 10.79 6.28 22.14
C GLY A 4 9.71 6.39 21.07
N GLN A 5 10.06 6.91 19.89
CA GLN A 5 9.37 6.55 18.65
C GLN A 5 9.83 5.13 18.36
N GLU A 6 9.27 4.20 19.14
CA GLU A 6 8.61 3.04 18.58
C GLU A 6 8.95 2.82 17.09
N GLU A 7 10.14 2.28 16.86
CA GLU A 7 10.50 1.44 15.73
C GLU A 7 9.55 0.23 15.77
N THR A 8 8.23 0.47 15.67
CA THR A 8 7.18 -0.55 15.55
C THR A 8 7.37 -1.16 14.17
N ASN A 9 8.40 -1.99 14.13
CA ASN A 9 8.42 -3.25 13.47
C ASN A 9 8.40 -3.16 11.94
N THR A 10 9.36 -2.43 11.37
CA THR A 10 9.70 -2.44 9.94
C THR A 10 9.76 -3.89 9.40
N ALA A 11 10.17 -4.86 10.20
CA ALA A 11 10.16 -6.29 9.84
C ALA A 11 8.77 -6.94 9.80
N VAL A 12 7.85 -6.60 10.72
CA VAL A 12 6.47 -7.12 10.73
C VAL A 12 5.64 -6.48 9.63
N GLU A 13 5.79 -5.17 9.43
CA GLU A 13 5.14 -4.47 8.31
C GLU A 13 5.71 -4.93 6.96
N ALA A 14 7.02 -5.22 6.86
CA ALA A 14 7.59 -5.82 5.64
C ALA A 14 6.98 -7.20 5.34
N GLY A 15 6.71 -8.03 6.35
CA GLY A 15 6.05 -9.33 6.18
C GLY A 15 4.61 -9.19 5.66
N LYS A 16 3.86 -8.22 6.18
CA LYS A 16 2.50 -7.92 5.71
C LYS A 16 2.50 -7.38 4.29
N VAL A 17 3.36 -6.42 3.98
CA VAL A 17 3.51 -5.85 2.64
C VAL A 17 3.83 -6.94 1.62
N ALA A 18 4.80 -7.82 1.93
CA ALA A 18 5.15 -8.93 1.04
C ALA A 18 3.95 -9.87 0.81
N THR A 19 3.19 -10.17 1.86
CA THR A 19 1.97 -11.00 1.76
C THR A 19 0.88 -10.30 0.95
N ALA A 20 0.70 -8.99 1.13
CA ALA A 20 -0.27 -8.21 0.37
C ALA A 20 0.12 -8.14 -1.12
N ILE A 21 1.42 -7.99 -1.43
CA ILE A 21 1.94 -8.05 -2.79
C ILE A 21 1.65 -9.41 -3.42
N ASP A 22 1.91 -10.51 -2.71
CA ASP A 22 1.62 -11.87 -3.21
C ASP A 22 0.12 -12.08 -3.53
N ARG A 23 -0.76 -11.33 -2.85
CA ARG A 23 -2.22 -11.38 -3.04
C ARG A 23 -2.76 -10.31 -3.98
N THR A 24 -1.89 -9.51 -4.61
CA THR A 24 -2.31 -8.40 -5.50
C THR A 24 -3.33 -8.86 -6.52
N ARG A 25 -3.08 -9.98 -7.20
CA ARG A 25 -3.98 -10.54 -8.21
C ARG A 25 -5.39 -10.83 -7.70
N GLU A 26 -5.50 -11.34 -6.47
CA GLU A 26 -6.78 -11.59 -5.82
C GLU A 26 -7.47 -10.27 -5.48
N ASN A 27 -6.70 -9.32 -4.96
CA ASN A 27 -7.21 -8.06 -4.45
C ASN A 27 -7.66 -7.07 -5.54
N ILE A 28 -7.10 -7.13 -6.75
CA ILE A 28 -7.58 -6.40 -7.93
C ILE A 28 -9.09 -6.61 -8.13
N GLY A 29 -9.54 -7.86 -8.07
CA GLY A 29 -10.95 -8.21 -8.25
C GLY A 29 -11.85 -7.63 -7.15
N THR A 30 -11.31 -7.46 -5.94
CA THR A 30 -12.01 -6.87 -4.80
C THR A 30 -12.06 -5.35 -4.93
N VAL A 31 -10.96 -4.69 -5.31
CA VAL A 31 -10.89 -3.25 -5.61
C VAL A 31 -11.95 -2.86 -6.64
N ARG A 32 -12.03 -3.58 -7.76
CA ARG A 32 -13.01 -3.33 -8.83
C ARG A 32 -14.46 -3.40 -8.35
N LYS A 33 -14.75 -4.27 -7.39
CA LYS A 33 -16.11 -4.51 -6.85
C LYS A 33 -16.44 -3.67 -5.62
N THR A 34 -15.45 -2.97 -5.07
CA THR A 34 -15.61 -2.20 -3.84
C THR A 34 -16.51 -0.99 -4.09
N SER A 35 -17.69 -1.01 -3.46
CA SER A 35 -18.70 0.05 -3.56
C SER A 35 -19.00 0.71 -2.21
N LYS A 36 -18.45 0.18 -1.12
CA LYS A 36 -18.56 0.71 0.24
C LYS A 36 -17.31 0.37 1.03
N LEU A 37 -16.80 1.36 1.75
CA LEU A 37 -15.69 1.23 2.69
C LEU A 37 -16.11 1.90 4.00
N ASP A 38 -15.89 1.20 5.11
CA ASP A 38 -16.09 1.72 6.46
C ASP A 38 -14.80 2.35 6.99
N LYS A 39 -13.63 1.84 6.57
CA LYS A 39 -12.32 2.37 6.95
C LYS A 39 -11.27 2.15 5.86
N VAL A 40 -10.44 3.17 5.65
CA VAL A 40 -9.21 3.08 4.84
C VAL A 40 -8.04 3.44 5.76
N ASP A 41 -7.11 2.50 5.92
CA ASP A 41 -5.84 2.73 6.59
C ASP A 41 -4.73 2.79 5.52
N ILE A 42 -3.75 3.68 5.70
CA ILE A 42 -2.58 3.77 4.82
C ILE A 42 -1.33 3.53 5.64
N VAL A 43 -0.56 2.53 5.23
CA VAL A 43 0.75 2.21 5.79
C VAL A 43 1.82 2.81 4.88
N PHE A 44 2.53 3.80 5.42
CA PHE A 44 3.63 4.48 4.73
C PHE A 44 4.93 3.73 4.97
N LEU A 45 5.50 3.20 3.90
CA LEU A 45 6.83 2.61 3.88
C LEU A 45 7.83 3.75 3.61
N THR A 46 8.05 4.57 4.64
CA THR A 46 8.90 5.78 4.54
C THR A 46 10.31 5.45 4.08
N ASP A 47 10.86 4.34 4.55
CA ASP A 47 12.21 3.88 4.21
C ASP A 47 12.29 3.36 2.77
N ALA A 48 11.14 3.00 2.19
CA ALA A 48 11.01 2.60 0.79
C ALA A 48 10.70 3.78 -0.15
N ALA A 49 10.48 4.97 0.40
CA ALA A 49 10.19 6.13 -0.42
C ALA A 49 11.36 6.40 -1.36
N ARG A 50 11.05 6.81 -2.60
CA ARG A 50 12.06 7.11 -3.62
C ARG A 50 13.14 8.10 -3.14
N THR A 51 12.78 8.97 -2.19
CA THR A 51 13.67 9.97 -1.60
C THR A 51 14.62 9.45 -0.52
N GLU A 52 14.42 8.24 0.00
CA GLU A 52 15.14 7.67 1.16
C GLU A 52 16.07 6.49 0.80
N GLY A 53 16.11 6.08 -0.47
CA GLY A 53 17.00 5.00 -0.94
C GLY A 53 16.30 3.89 -1.71
N GLY A 54 14.97 3.93 -1.80
CA GLY A 54 14.17 2.96 -2.55
C GLY A 54 13.77 1.73 -1.73
N LEU A 55 13.07 0.81 -2.37
CA LEU A 55 12.49 -0.35 -1.69
C LEU A 55 13.57 -1.26 -1.07
N PRO A 56 13.35 -1.80 0.14
CA PRO A 56 14.21 -2.86 0.66
C PRO A 56 14.29 -4.05 -0.31
N PRO A 57 15.45 -4.72 -0.48
CA PRO A 57 15.63 -5.73 -1.53
C PRO A 57 14.59 -6.87 -1.54
N ALA A 58 14.10 -7.26 -0.37
CA ALA A 58 13.06 -8.29 -0.24
C ALA A 58 11.70 -7.84 -0.80
N ILE A 59 11.34 -6.56 -0.61
CA ILE A 59 10.12 -5.97 -1.15
C ILE A 59 10.32 -5.62 -2.62
N GLU A 60 11.47 -5.07 -3.00
CA GLU A 60 11.83 -4.79 -4.39
C GLU A 60 11.69 -6.05 -5.26
N SER A 61 12.28 -7.17 -4.84
CA SER A 61 12.17 -8.45 -5.55
C SER A 61 10.71 -8.92 -5.72
N LYS A 62 9.85 -8.64 -4.74
CA LYS A 62 8.42 -8.98 -4.79
C LYS A 62 7.66 -8.06 -5.73
N VAL A 63 7.94 -6.76 -5.68
CA VAL A 63 7.36 -5.77 -6.60
C VAL A 63 7.72 -6.11 -8.05
N GLU A 64 8.98 -6.48 -8.32
CA GLU A 64 9.42 -6.91 -9.66
C GLU A 64 8.69 -8.18 -10.12
N GLN A 65 8.52 -9.17 -9.23
CA GLN A 65 7.80 -10.42 -9.54
C GLN A 65 6.32 -10.20 -9.87
N HIS A 66 5.71 -9.14 -9.33
CA HIS A 66 4.28 -8.83 -9.44
C HIS A 66 4.01 -7.51 -10.16
N GLN A 67 4.98 -6.99 -10.93
CA GLN A 67 4.92 -5.63 -11.47
C GLN A 67 3.68 -5.40 -12.35
N ASP A 68 3.28 -6.39 -13.13
CA ASP A 68 2.13 -6.29 -14.03
C ASP A 68 0.82 -6.26 -13.24
N GLU A 69 0.69 -7.09 -12.21
CA GLU A 69 -0.47 -7.04 -11.31
C GLU A 69 -0.51 -5.76 -10.48
N ILE A 70 0.63 -5.24 -10.04
CA ILE A 70 0.70 -3.97 -9.31
C ILE A 70 0.28 -2.81 -10.23
N ALA A 71 0.69 -2.84 -11.50
CA ALA A 71 0.24 -1.86 -12.47
C ALA A 71 -1.29 -1.92 -12.68
N GLU A 72 -1.86 -3.10 -12.88
CA GLU A 72 -3.31 -3.28 -13.00
C GLU A 72 -4.04 -2.84 -11.71
N LEU A 73 -3.50 -3.17 -10.53
CA LEU A 73 -4.06 -2.71 -9.26
C LEU A 73 -4.17 -1.19 -9.20
N ARG A 74 -3.15 -0.47 -9.65
CA ARG A 74 -3.14 1.00 -9.66
C ARG A 74 -4.20 1.57 -10.60
N GLU A 75 -4.33 1.00 -11.79
CA GLU A 75 -5.40 1.37 -12.72
C GLU A 75 -6.79 1.17 -12.12
N GLU A 76 -7.00 0.04 -11.41
CA GLU A 76 -8.27 -0.23 -10.74
C GLU A 76 -8.54 0.70 -9.55
N ILE A 77 -7.50 1.12 -8.83
CA ILE A 77 -7.62 2.13 -7.76
C ILE A 77 -8.03 3.47 -8.36
N GLU A 78 -7.42 3.90 -9.47
CA GLU A 78 -7.79 5.14 -10.17
C GLU A 78 -9.21 5.09 -10.73
N ALA A 79 -9.65 3.92 -11.21
CA ALA A 79 -11.02 3.70 -11.65
C ALA A 79 -12.04 3.65 -10.49
N ASN A 80 -11.59 3.38 -9.26
CA ASN A 80 -12.45 3.32 -8.08
C ASN A 80 -12.44 4.65 -7.30
N ALA A 81 -13.48 5.46 -7.49
CA ALA A 81 -13.59 6.78 -6.85
C ALA A 81 -13.47 6.76 -5.31
N LEU A 82 -13.89 5.69 -4.62
CA LEU A 82 -13.77 5.64 -3.16
C LEU A 82 -12.30 5.49 -2.73
N LEU A 83 -11.57 4.58 -3.39
CA LEU A 83 -10.17 4.33 -3.09
C LEU A 83 -9.28 5.47 -3.59
N PHE A 84 -9.54 5.98 -4.80
CA PHE A 84 -8.85 7.13 -5.36
C PHE A 84 -8.95 8.35 -4.43
N ASN A 85 -10.17 8.70 -3.97
CA ASN A 85 -10.34 9.82 -3.05
C ASN A 85 -9.63 9.60 -1.71
N ALA A 86 -9.55 8.35 -1.24
CA ALA A 86 -8.87 8.04 0.01
C ALA A 86 -7.34 8.23 -0.08
N ILE A 87 -6.71 7.79 -1.18
CA ILE A 87 -5.27 8.01 -1.40
C ILE A 87 -4.96 9.49 -1.66
N ASP A 88 -5.80 10.17 -2.45
CA ASP A 88 -5.63 11.59 -2.78
C ASP A 88 -5.77 12.48 -1.54
N SER A 89 -6.74 12.18 -0.67
CA SER A 89 -6.93 12.88 0.61
C SER A 89 -5.69 12.82 1.51
N GLN A 90 -4.91 11.75 1.43
CA GLN A 90 -3.68 11.55 2.20
C GLN A 90 -2.42 11.95 1.40
N ARG A 91 -2.59 12.55 0.21
CA ARG A 91 -1.52 12.99 -0.69
C ARG A 91 -0.58 11.86 -1.11
N VAL A 92 -1.12 10.65 -1.24
CA VAL A 92 -0.41 9.49 -1.78
C VAL A 92 -0.61 9.43 -3.28
N GLN A 93 0.47 9.31 -4.05
CA GLN A 93 0.37 9.08 -5.50
C GLN A 93 0.02 7.62 -5.75
N THR A 94 -0.87 7.34 -6.71
CA THR A 94 -1.19 5.96 -7.10
C THR A 94 0.07 5.18 -7.49
N GLU A 95 1.04 5.88 -8.10
CA GLU A 95 2.35 5.35 -8.50
C GLU A 95 3.17 4.79 -7.33
N ASP A 96 2.92 5.27 -6.11
CA ASP A 96 3.62 4.84 -4.90
C ASP A 96 2.91 3.68 -4.21
N VAL A 97 1.70 3.30 -4.63
CA VAL A 97 0.96 2.16 -4.07
C VAL A 97 1.62 0.85 -4.49
N LEU A 98 1.96 0.00 -3.52
CA LEU A 98 2.59 -1.30 -3.75
C LEU A 98 1.60 -2.45 -3.67
N ALA A 99 0.64 -2.35 -2.75
CA ALA A 99 -0.36 -3.39 -2.53
C ALA A 99 -1.56 -2.82 -1.76
N VAL A 100 -2.66 -3.55 -1.82
CA VAL A 100 -3.82 -3.35 -0.95
C VAL A 100 -4.15 -4.67 -0.25
N GLU A 101 -4.70 -4.57 0.95
CA GLU A 101 -5.15 -5.70 1.75
C GLU A 101 -6.56 -5.44 2.29
N PHE A 102 -7.37 -6.49 2.30
CA PHE A 102 -8.73 -6.46 2.83
C PHE A 102 -8.81 -7.41 4.04
N ASP A 103 -8.37 -6.91 5.19
CA ASP A 103 -8.29 -7.68 6.45
C ASP A 103 -9.67 -8.02 7.04
N ASP A 104 -10.62 -7.11 6.88
CA ASP A 104 -11.98 -7.21 7.42
C ASP A 104 -13.00 -6.73 6.38
N PRO A 105 -14.26 -7.20 6.43
CA PRO A 105 -15.33 -6.64 5.62
C PRO A 105 -15.43 -5.12 5.80
N GLY A 106 -15.28 -4.37 4.70
CA GLY A 106 -15.38 -2.92 4.70
C GLY A 106 -14.12 -2.17 5.18
N LYS A 107 -13.04 -2.86 5.57
CA LYS A 107 -11.74 -2.24 5.84
C LYS A 107 -10.75 -2.58 4.76
N VAL A 108 -9.97 -1.58 4.38
CA VAL A 108 -8.86 -1.74 3.44
C VAL A 108 -7.61 -1.09 4.00
N VAL A 109 -6.48 -1.77 3.84
CA VAL A 109 -5.15 -1.26 4.14
C VAL A 109 -4.43 -1.04 2.82
N ILE A 110 -3.88 0.15 2.63
CA ILE A 110 -3.10 0.51 1.44
C ILE A 110 -1.64 0.66 1.85
N TYR A 111 -0.75 -0.10 1.21
CA TYR A 111 0.69 -0.04 1.45
C TYR A 111 1.34 0.84 0.38
N ALA A 112 1.99 1.92 0.79
CA ALA A 112 2.57 2.90 -0.12
C ALA A 112 4.04 3.19 0.19
N ALA A 113 4.88 3.22 -0.84
CA ALA A 113 6.27 3.67 -0.80
C ALA A 113 6.37 5.21 -0.81
N ALA A 114 5.66 5.85 0.13
CA ALA A 114 5.55 7.29 0.23
C ALA A 114 5.89 7.77 1.64
N LYS A 115 6.10 9.07 1.77
CA LYS A 115 6.15 9.75 3.08
C LYS A 115 4.77 10.24 3.48
N PRO A 116 4.42 10.19 4.76
CA PRO A 116 3.20 10.82 5.23
C PRO A 116 3.26 12.33 5.00
N PRO A 117 2.13 12.98 4.71
CA PRO A 117 2.08 14.43 4.57
C PRO A 117 2.53 15.11 5.87
N SER A 118 3.43 16.09 5.75
CA SER A 118 3.92 16.93 6.86
C SER A 118 2.96 18.05 7.23
#